data_AF-A0A953GK54-F1
#
_entry.id   AF-A0A953GK54-F1
#
_cell.length_a   1.000
_cell.length_b   1.000
_cell.length_c   1.000
_cell.angle_alpha   90.00
_cell.angle_beta   90.00
_cell.angle_gamma   90.00
#
_symmetry.space_group_name_H-M   'P 1'
#
loop_
_entity.id
_entity.type
_entity.pdbx_description
1 polymer ?
#
loop_
_entity_poly.entity_id
_entity_poly.type
_entity_poly.pdbx_seq_one_letter_code
_entity_poly.pdbx_strand_id
1 'polypeptide(L)'
;MKIALRQRKKGNKVTLYLDYYDQGKREYEHLGLYLTPDPEKGSLTKVQKDENKKILELAESIRSKRHLEVQNSIYGFRDKEKLKGSFFEFFDALTEKKKASLGNYGNWNAVRIL
;
A
#
# COMPACT_ATOMS: atom_id res chain seq x y z
N MET A 1 -0.08 -8.10 -14.88
CA MET A 1 -0.20 -8.57 -13.48
C MET A 1 -1.64 -8.48 -12.98
N LYS A 2 -2.26 -9.63 -12.70
CA LYS A 2 -3.60 -9.78 -12.12
C LYS A 2 -3.49 -9.93 -10.60
N ILE A 3 -4.39 -9.29 -9.86
CA ILE A 3 -4.43 -9.34 -8.39
C ILE A 3 -5.83 -9.78 -7.96
N ALA A 4 -5.91 -10.90 -7.24
CA ALA A 4 -7.18 -11.44 -6.73
C ALA A 4 -7.14 -11.60 -5.22
N LEU A 5 -8.19 -11.17 -4.52
CA LEU A 5 -8.41 -11.52 -3.12
C LEU A 5 -8.90 -12.97 -3.04
N ARG A 6 -8.24 -13.78 -2.23
CA ARG A 6 -8.54 -15.20 -2.02
C ARG A 6 -8.76 -15.50 -0.56
N GLN A 7 -9.52 -16.56 -0.32
CA GLN A 7 -9.82 -17.07 1.01
C GLN A 7 -9.32 -18.51 1.13
N ARG A 8 -8.74 -18.87 2.27
CA ARG A 8 -8.36 -20.26 2.56
C ARG A 8 -8.80 -20.62 3.97
N LYS A 9 -9.68 -21.62 4.09
CA LYS A 9 -10.06 -22.20 5.39
C LYS A 9 -8.92 -23.07 5.92
N LYS A 10 -8.52 -22.84 7.17
CA LYS A 10 -7.57 -23.69 7.91
C LYS A 10 -8.07 -23.80 9.35
N GLY A 11 -8.60 -24.98 9.70
CA GLY A 11 -9.21 -25.23 11.00
C GLY A 11 -10.40 -24.30 11.25
N ASN A 12 -10.35 -23.55 12.35
CA ASN A 12 -11.40 -22.65 12.81
C ASN A 12 -11.29 -21.21 12.28
N LYS A 13 -10.44 -20.94 11.29
CA LYS A 13 -10.27 -19.61 10.70
C LYS A 13 -10.22 -19.69 9.18
N VAL A 14 -10.68 -18.64 8.52
CA VAL A 14 -10.48 -18.42 7.08
C VAL A 14 -9.47 -17.30 6.90
N THR A 15 -8.32 -17.58 6.32
CA THR A 15 -7.27 -16.59 6.08
C THR A 15 -7.50 -15.89 4.75
N LEU A 16 -7.33 -14.56 4.73
CA LEU A 16 -7.37 -13.74 3.52
C LEU A 16 -5.96 -13.45 3.00
N TYR A 17 -5.77 -13.56 1.69
CA TYR A 17 -4.50 -13.30 1.03
C TYR A 17 -4.72 -12.81 -0.40
N LEU A 18 -3.73 -12.11 -0.94
CA LEU A 18 -3.72 -11.70 -2.34
C LEU A 18 -2.94 -12.73 -3.17
N ASP A 19 -3.50 -13.08 -4.32
CA ASP A 19 -2.93 -13.95 -5.35
C ASP A 19 -2.52 -13.06 -6.53
N TYR A 20 -1.22 -12.86 -6.66
CA TYR A 20 -0.59 -12.12 -7.75
C TYR A 20 -0.22 -13.10 -8.84
N TYR A 21 -0.70 -12.86 -10.06
CA TYR A 21 -0.39 -13.70 -11.21
C TYR A 21 0.06 -12.86 -12.41
N ASP A 22 1.22 -13.20 -12.95
CA ASP A 22 1.77 -12.57 -14.15
C ASP A 22 2.62 -13.57 -14.93
N GLN A 23 2.25 -13.82 -16.20
CA GLN A 23 3.03 -14.62 -17.16
C GLN A 23 3.60 -15.94 -16.58
N GLY A 24 2.75 -16.72 -15.91
CA GLY A 24 3.14 -18.01 -15.32
C GLY A 24 3.82 -17.93 -13.96
N LYS A 25 4.19 -16.74 -13.48
CA LYS A 25 4.68 -16.52 -12.11
C LYS A 25 3.52 -16.18 -11.19
N ARG A 26 3.54 -16.79 -9.99
CA ARG A 26 2.54 -16.57 -8.96
C ARG A 26 3.20 -16.23 -7.63
N GLU A 27 2.70 -15.18 -6.98
CA GLU A 27 3.15 -14.74 -5.66
C GLU A 27 1.95 -14.54 -4.74
N TYR A 28 2.18 -14.65 -3.44
CA TYR A 28 1.13 -14.56 -2.43
C TYR A 28 1.49 -13.54 -1.35
N GLU A 29 0.55 -12.66 -1.01
CA GLU A 29 0.66 -11.73 0.14
C GLU A 29 -0.41 -12.10 1.17
N HIS A 30 0.03 -12.58 2.34
CA HIS A 30 -0.88 -12.84 3.45
C HIS A 30 -1.24 -11.53 4.15
N LEU A 31 -2.53 -11.21 4.24
CA LEU A 31 -3.00 -9.94 4.78
C LEU A 31 -3.02 -9.88 6.32
N GLY A 32 -2.81 -11.02 7.00
CA GLY A 32 -3.03 -11.13 8.45
C GLY A 32 -4.49 -10.94 8.89
N LEU A 33 -5.43 -10.95 7.93
CA LEU A 33 -6.86 -10.84 8.15
C LEU A 33 -7.50 -12.23 8.16
N TYR A 34 -8.41 -12.45 9.10
CA TYR A 34 -9.08 -13.73 9.31
C TYR A 34 -10.59 -13.54 9.43
N LEU A 35 -11.35 -14.42 8.78
CA LEU A 35 -12.79 -14.51 8.98
C LEU A 35 -13.13 -15.67 9.91
N THR A 36 -14.22 -15.49 10.64
CA THR A 36 -14.88 -16.58 11.35
C THR A 36 -15.57 -17.48 10.31
N PRO A 37 -15.23 -18.77 10.21
CA PRO A 37 -15.90 -19.68 9.29
C PRO A 37 -17.32 -19.97 9.76
N ASP A 38 -18.19 -20.37 8.83
CA ASP A 38 -19.50 -20.88 9.22
C ASP A 38 -19.36 -22.08 10.17
N PRO A 39 -20.22 -22.13 11.21
CA PRO A 39 -20.23 -23.24 12.16
C PRO A 39 -20.71 -24.53 11.48
N GLU A 40 -20.36 -25.69 12.04
CA GLU A 40 -20.80 -26.99 11.51
C GLU A 40 -22.32 -27.17 11.53
N LYS A 41 -22.99 -26.51 12.48
CA LYS A 41 -24.44 -26.47 12.62
C LYS A 41 -24.90 -25.05 12.88
N GLY A 42 -26.00 -24.65 12.25
CA GLY A 42 -26.57 -23.32 12.38
C GLY A 42 -25.89 -22.28 11.48
N SER A 43 -25.91 -21.02 11.89
CA SER A 43 -25.32 -19.91 11.13
C SER A 43 -24.57 -18.96 12.06
N LEU A 44 -23.61 -18.21 11.52
CA LEU A 44 -22.95 -17.12 12.26
C LEU A 44 -23.97 -16.15 12.88
N THR A 45 -23.65 -15.64 14.06
CA THR A 45 -24.44 -14.59 14.70
C THR A 45 -24.40 -13.31 13.85
N LYS A 46 -25.37 -12.41 14.03
CA LYS A 46 -25.38 -11.12 13.33
C LYS A 46 -24.07 -10.35 13.53
N VAL A 47 -23.56 -10.34 14.76
CA VAL A 47 -22.29 -9.69 15.12
C VAL A 47 -21.11 -10.28 14.33
N GLN A 48 -21.00 -11.62 14.27
CA GLN A 48 -19.94 -12.28 13.52
C GLN A 48 -20.03 -12.03 12.01
N LYS A 49 -21.26 -11.98 11.46
CA LYS A 49 -21.48 -11.63 10.04
C LYS A 49 -21.04 -10.18 9.76
N ASP A 50 -21.39 -9.25 10.64
CA ASP A 50 -21.01 -7.84 10.52
C ASP A 50 -19.49 -7.64 10.65
N GLU A 51 -18.83 -8.37 11.55
CA GLU A 51 -17.37 -8.39 11.68
C GLU A 51 -16.69 -8.93 10.42
N ASN A 52 -17.13 -10.10 9.93
CA ASN A 52 -16.61 -10.68 8.69
C ASN A 52 -16.78 -9.72 7.51
N LYS A 53 -17.91 -9.01 7.43
CA LYS A 53 -18.17 -8.01 6.39
C LYS A 53 -17.15 -6.87 6.43
N LYS A 54 -16.89 -6.28 7.61
CA LYS A 54 -15.89 -5.22 7.78
C LYS A 54 -14.48 -5.69 7.38
N ILE A 55 -14.12 -6.93 7.74
CA ILE A 55 -12.82 -7.50 7.41
C ILE A 55 -12.69 -7.70 5.89
N LEU A 56 -13.75 -8.16 5.22
CA LEU A 56 -13.78 -8.30 3.77
C LEU A 56 -13.67 -6.95 3.05
N GLU A 57 -14.38 -5.91 3.54
CA GLU A 57 -14.29 -4.55 2.99
C GLU A 57 -12.86 -3.99 3.11
N LEU A 58 -12.20 -4.22 4.25
CA LEU A 58 -10.79 -3.86 4.43
C LEU A 58 -9.88 -4.61 3.46
N ALA A 59 -10.07 -5.93 3.31
CA ALA A 59 -9.27 -6.75 2.39
C ALA A 59 -9.44 -6.32 0.92
N GLU A 60 -10.66 -5.98 0.51
CA GLU A 60 -10.94 -5.42 -0.83
C GLU A 60 -10.31 -4.04 -1.04
N SER A 61 -10.30 -3.19 0.00
CA SER A 61 -9.61 -1.91 -0.04
C SER A 61 -8.10 -2.08 -0.25
N ILE A 62 -7.48 -3.07 0.44
CA ILE A 62 -6.07 -3.41 0.25
C ILE A 62 -5.81 -3.93 -1.16
N ARG A 63 -6.64 -4.85 -1.68
CA ARG A 63 -6.53 -5.35 -3.06
C ARG A 63 -6.60 -4.21 -4.08
N SER A 64 -7.55 -3.29 -3.89
CA SER A 64 -7.75 -2.13 -4.78
C SER A 64 -6.54 -1.21 -4.76
N LYS A 65 -5.97 -0.94 -3.58
CA LYS A 65 -4.72 -0.17 -3.44
C LYS A 65 -3.56 -0.84 -4.18
N ARG A 66 -3.36 -2.15 -4.01
CA ARG A 66 -2.31 -2.91 -4.72
C ARG A 66 -2.51 -2.88 -6.23
N HIS A 67 -3.75 -2.94 -6.69
CA HIS A 67 -4.07 -2.82 -8.10
C HIS A 67 -3.62 -1.47 -8.66
N LEU A 68 -3.95 -0.37 -7.98
CA LEU A 68 -3.51 0.96 -8.36
C LEU A 68 -1.99 1.11 -8.32
N GLU A 69 -1.31 0.58 -7.30
CA GLU A 69 0.15 0.60 -7.20
C GLU A 69 0.82 -0.08 -8.40
N VAL A 70 0.30 -1.23 -8.82
CA VAL A 70 0.77 -1.95 -10.03
C VAL A 70 0.50 -1.14 -11.29
N GLN A 71 -0.69 -0.57 -11.46
CA GLN A 71 -0.99 0.28 -12.62
C GLN A 71 -0.06 1.51 -12.65
N ASN A 72 0.13 2.18 -11.52
CA ASN A 72 1.01 3.34 -11.40
C ASN A 72 2.47 2.99 -11.71
N SER A 73 2.93 1.79 -11.32
CA SER A 73 4.27 1.32 -11.65
C SER A 73 4.44 1.00 -13.14
N ILE A 74 3.41 0.46 -13.79
CA ILE A 74 3.46 0.11 -15.23
C ILE A 74 3.40 1.36 -16.10
N TYR A 75 2.48 2.27 -15.80
CA TYR A 75 2.20 3.43 -16.64
C TYR A 75 2.90 4.71 -16.18
N GLY A 76 3.60 4.67 -15.04
CA GLY A 76 4.34 5.81 -14.53
C GLY A 76 3.45 6.96 -14.04
N PHE A 77 2.19 6.70 -13.66
CA PHE A 77 1.30 7.65 -12.97
C PHE A 77 1.78 7.88 -11.52
N ARG A 78 3.04 8.26 -11.34
CA ARG A 78 3.41 8.97 -10.12
C ARG A 78 3.00 10.42 -10.33
N ASP A 79 2.37 10.98 -9.32
CA ASP A 79 2.05 12.40 -9.28
C ASP A 79 3.37 13.19 -9.33
N LYS A 80 3.80 13.52 -10.55
CA LYS A 80 5.12 14.14 -10.81
C LYS A 80 5.23 15.48 -10.07
N GLU A 81 4.10 16.13 -9.81
CA GLU A 81 4.02 17.37 -9.04
C GLU A 81 4.33 17.12 -7.56
N LYS A 82 3.79 16.06 -6.97
CA LYS A 82 4.10 15.67 -5.58
C LYS A 82 5.56 15.28 -5.39
N LEU A 83 6.16 14.58 -6.37
CA LEU A 83 7.60 14.27 -6.38
C LEU A 83 8.47 15.53 -6.44
N LYS A 84 8.12 16.48 -7.31
CA LYS A 84 8.80 17.78 -7.40
C LYS A 84 8.72 18.51 -6.05
N GLY A 85 7.53 18.63 -5.46
CA GLY A 85 7.35 19.25 -4.14
C GLY A 85 8.22 18.62 -3.06
N SER A 86 8.22 17.28 -2.96
CA SER A 86 9.06 16.57 -1.97
C SER A 86 10.56 16.76 -2.18
N PHE A 87 11.01 16.90 -3.43
CA PHE A 87 12.41 17.17 -3.74
C PHE A 87 12.81 18.59 -3.33
N PHE A 88 11.98 19.59 -3.62
CA PHE A 88 12.24 20.97 -3.21
C PHE A 88 12.29 21.08 -1.67
N GLU A 89 11.34 20.50 -0.95
CA GLU A 89 11.34 20.49 0.52
C GLU A 89 12.61 19.81 1.11
N PHE A 90 13.01 18.67 0.53
CA PHE A 90 14.23 17.97 0.94
C PHE A 90 15.49 18.80 0.63
N PHE A 91 15.54 19.42 -0.55
CA PHE A 91 16.66 20.24 -0.98
C PHE A 91 16.78 21.52 -0.14
N ASP A 92 15.65 22.13 0.23
CA ASP A 92 15.59 23.27 1.15
C ASP A 92 16.13 22.88 2.53
N ALA A 93 15.67 21.75 3.08
CA ALA A 93 16.14 21.26 4.37
C ALA A 93 17.65 20.95 4.36
N LEU A 94 18.21 20.47 3.25
CA LEU A 94 19.66 20.27 3.11
C LEU A 94 20.42 21.60 3.00
N THR A 95 19.90 22.55 2.23
CA THR A 95 20.50 23.88 2.03
C THR A 95 20.58 24.63 3.36
N GLU A 96 19.50 24.61 4.15
CA GLU A 96 19.45 25.22 5.48
C GLU A 96 20.49 24.63 6.45
N LYS A 97 20.80 23.33 6.35
CA LYS A 97 21.85 22.67 7.15
C LYS A 97 23.27 23.10 6.78
N LYS A 98 23.49 23.76 5.64
CA LYS A 98 24.82 24.24 5.21
C LYS A 98 25.17 25.63 5.73
N LYS A 99 24.28 26.29 6.48
CA LYS A 99 24.46 27.64 7.06
C LYS A 99 25.69 27.84 7.94
N ALA A 100 26.29 26.75 8.44
CA ALA A 100 27.52 26.80 9.24
C ALA A 100 28.74 27.38 8.50
N SER A 101 28.72 27.45 7.17
CA SER A 101 29.73 28.13 6.36
C SER A 101 29.03 29.04 5.35
N LEU A 102 29.30 30.34 5.42
CA LEU A 102 28.67 31.34 4.56
C LEU A 102 28.92 31.06 3.06
N GLY A 103 30.16 30.68 2.71
CA GLY A 103 30.54 30.36 1.33
C GLY A 103 29.92 29.05 0.83
N ASN A 104 29.85 28.02 1.66
CA ASN A 104 29.19 26.77 1.29
C ASN A 104 27.68 27.00 1.15
N TYR A 105 27.03 27.59 2.15
CA TYR A 105 25.61 27.93 2.09
C TYR A 105 25.24 28.78 0.86
N GLY A 106 26.06 29.78 0.52
CA GLY A 106 25.86 30.62 -0.65
C GLY A 106 25.79 29.82 -1.96
N ASN A 107 26.66 28.83 -2.13
CA ASN A 107 26.66 27.96 -3.31
C ASN A 107 25.39 27.10 -3.41
N TRP A 108 24.93 26.54 -2.29
CA TRP A 108 23.70 25.72 -2.27
C TRP A 108 22.44 26.58 -2.46
N ASN A 109 22.41 27.78 -1.87
CA ASN A 109 21.33 28.74 -2.03
C ASN A 109 21.25 29.32 -3.44
N ALA A 110 22.37 29.45 -4.16
CA ALA A 110 22.35 29.90 -5.56
C ALA A 110 21.63 28.90 -6.48
N VAL A 111 21.78 27.59 -6.22
CA VAL A 111 21.05 26.53 -6.93
C VAL A 111 19.55 26.52 -6.58
N ARG A 112 19.17 27.05 -5.40
CA ARG A 112 17.78 27.15 -4.93
C ARG A 112 16.96 28.23 -5.64
N ILE A 113 17.58 29.29 -6.15
CA ILE A 113 16.90 30.51 -6.63
C ILE A 113 16.80 30.55 -8.17
N LEU A 114 17.38 29.57 -8.87
CA LEU A 114 17.23 29.36 -10.32
C LEU A 114 16.04 28.45 -10.63
#